data_AF-A0A1V6JYR9-F1
#
_entry.id   AF-A0A1V6JYR9-F1
#
_cell.length_a   1.000
_cell.length_b   1.000
_cell.length_c   1.000
_cell.angle_alpha   90.00
_cell.angle_beta   90.00
_cell.angle_gamma   90.00
#
_symmetry.space_group_name_H-M   'P 1'
#
loop_
_entity.id
_entity.type
_entity.pdbx_description
1 polymer ?
#
loop_
_entity_poly.entity_id
_entity_poly.type
_entity_poly.pdbx_seq_one_letter_code
_entity_poly.pdbx_strand_id
1 'polypeptide(L)'
;MGTMALLLCLVAGDTPPRIPGDLLLLDSAVSGLLDAYLEAVPECPAREDTPVRQWLLDLAGTRAVASLRDASTIIRRSRSDCLRFRLKHYLWACKACLDTFSELRNMYRPGAIPDSAACIAAESELIAADGAWLEAGLSLFGLLAEEGWR
;
A
#
# COMPACT_ATOMS: atom_id res chain seq x y z
N MET A 1 -11.23 4.03 -6.96
CA MET A 1 -10.26 3.70 -8.02
C MET A 1 -8.88 3.85 -7.42
N GLY A 2 -7.96 2.90 -7.65
CA GLY A 2 -6.59 2.99 -7.14
C GLY A 2 -5.83 4.16 -7.76
N THR A 3 -4.92 4.74 -6.99
CA THR A 3 -4.09 5.90 -7.34
C THR A 3 -3.31 5.65 -8.63
N MET A 4 -2.82 4.42 -8.83
CA MET A 4 -2.09 4.02 -10.04
C MET A 4 -2.98 3.89 -11.28
N ALA A 5 -4.22 3.42 -11.10
CA ALA A 5 -5.17 3.33 -12.21
C ALA A 5 -5.62 4.72 -12.68
N LEU A 6 -5.73 5.69 -11.77
CA LEU A 6 -5.99 7.09 -12.12
C LEU A 6 -4.83 7.70 -12.92
N LEU A 7 -3.58 7.47 -12.50
CA LEU A 7 -2.39 7.90 -13.23
C LEU A 7 -2.32 7.29 -14.63
N LEU A 8 -2.60 6.00 -14.77
CA LEU A 8 -2.66 5.35 -16.09
C LEU A 8 -3.79 5.90 -16.97
N CYS A 9 -4.99 6.09 -16.42
CA CYS A 9 -6.12 6.64 -17.19
C CYS A 9 -5.83 8.07 -17.69
N LEU A 10 -5.06 8.87 -16.96
CA LEU A 10 -4.62 10.19 -17.39
C LEU A 10 -3.60 10.14 -18.55
N VAL A 11 -2.84 9.05 -18.67
CA VAL A 11 -1.78 8.87 -19.68
C VAL A 11 -2.28 8.11 -20.92
N ALA A 12 -3.31 7.25 -20.79
CA ALA A 12 -3.63 6.23 -21.79
C ALA A 12 -4.64 6.61 -22.91
N GLY A 13 -5.26 7.78 -22.93
CA GLY A 13 -6.27 8.11 -23.96
C GLY A 13 -7.50 7.18 -23.96
N ASP A 14 -8.11 6.96 -25.14
CA ASP A 14 -9.54 6.57 -25.33
C ASP A 14 -10.01 5.18 -24.83
N THR A 15 -9.13 4.29 -24.31
CA THR A 15 -9.60 3.04 -23.69
C THR A 15 -8.84 2.70 -22.41
N PRO A 16 -9.51 2.64 -21.24
CA PRO A 16 -8.85 2.31 -19.99
C PRO A 16 -8.39 0.84 -20.01
N PRO A 17 -7.16 0.54 -19.54
CA PRO A 17 -6.68 -0.83 -19.46
C PRO A 17 -7.56 -1.66 -18.52
N ARG A 18 -7.84 -2.91 -18.90
CA ARG A 18 -8.63 -3.85 -18.08
C ARG A 18 -7.79 -4.40 -16.95
N ILE A 19 -7.62 -3.62 -15.90
CA ILE A 19 -6.89 -4.04 -14.70
C ILE A 19 -7.78 -4.98 -13.86
N PRO A 20 -7.26 -6.11 -13.36
CA PRO A 20 -7.95 -6.94 -12.39
C PRO A 20 -8.45 -6.14 -11.17
N GLY A 21 -9.74 -6.28 -10.83
CA GLY A 21 -10.35 -5.56 -9.70
C GLY A 21 -9.62 -5.78 -8.38
N ASP A 22 -9.13 -6.99 -8.13
CA ASP A 22 -8.34 -7.34 -6.94
C ASP A 22 -7.03 -6.53 -6.82
N LEU A 23 -6.39 -6.20 -7.95
CA LEU A 23 -5.20 -5.31 -7.96
C LEU A 23 -5.59 -3.86 -7.65
N LEU A 24 -6.71 -3.39 -8.18
CA LEU A 24 -7.21 -2.04 -7.88
C LEU A 24 -7.60 -1.88 -6.40
N LEU A 25 -8.17 -2.93 -5.81
CA LEU A 25 -8.51 -2.97 -4.39
C LEU A 25 -7.27 -3.03 -3.51
N LEU A 26 -6.23 -3.77 -3.92
CA LEU A 26 -4.95 -3.77 -3.23
C LEU A 26 -4.26 -2.41 -3.32
N ASP A 27 -4.17 -1.83 -4.52
CA ASP A 27 -3.57 -0.51 -4.75
C ASP A 27 -4.22 0.56 -3.87
N SER A 28 -5.56 0.59 -3.86
CA SER A 28 -6.32 1.51 -3.04
C SER A 28 -6.14 1.26 -1.54
N ALA A 29 -5.97 0.01 -1.10
CA ALA A 29 -5.79 -0.32 0.30
C ALA A 29 -4.38 0.02 0.80
N VAL A 30 -3.35 -0.19 -0.02
CA VAL A 30 -1.95 0.18 0.32
C VAL A 30 -1.79 1.69 0.32
N SER A 31 -2.32 2.39 -0.69
CA SER A 31 -2.30 3.87 -0.73
C SER A 31 -2.91 4.50 0.51
N GLY A 32 -3.95 3.88 1.08
CA GLY A 32 -4.64 4.38 2.27
C GLY A 32 -3.91 4.14 3.59
N LEU A 33 -2.77 3.44 3.61
CA LEU A 33 -2.00 3.19 4.84
C LEU A 33 -1.39 4.47 5.39
N LEU A 34 -0.73 5.26 4.54
CA LEU A 34 -0.13 6.54 4.94
C LEU A 34 -1.20 7.55 5.37
N ASP A 35 -2.30 7.64 4.62
CA ASP A 35 -3.44 8.50 4.96
C ASP A 35 -4.02 8.13 6.33
N ALA A 36 -4.22 6.84 6.58
CA ALA A 36 -4.70 6.36 7.86
C ALA A 36 -3.73 6.66 9.00
N TYR A 37 -2.42 6.59 8.76
CA TYR A 37 -1.42 6.98 9.75
C TYR A 37 -1.54 8.46 10.11
N LEU A 38 -1.54 9.35 9.11
CA LEU A 38 -1.61 10.80 9.29
C LEU A 38 -2.92 11.24 9.96
N GLU A 39 -4.03 10.54 9.68
CA GLU A 39 -5.30 10.81 10.35
C GLU A 39 -5.35 10.26 11.78
N ALA A 40 -4.70 9.12 12.03
CA ALA A 40 -4.74 8.46 13.33
C ALA A 40 -3.79 9.09 14.36
N VAL A 41 -2.66 9.61 13.90
CA VAL A 41 -1.59 10.18 14.73
C VAL A 41 -1.46 11.66 14.38
N PRO A 42 -2.16 12.56 15.09
CA PRO A 42 -2.26 13.98 14.72
C PRO A 42 -0.97 14.76 15.01
N GLU A 43 -0.08 14.23 15.85
CA GLU A 43 1.20 14.84 16.22
C GLU A 43 2.28 13.75 16.32
N CYS A 44 3.50 14.06 15.88
CA CYS A 44 4.64 13.15 15.95
C CYS A 44 5.85 13.80 16.67
N PRO A 45 6.34 13.21 17.79
CA PRO A 45 5.71 12.12 18.53
C PRO A 45 4.39 12.58 19.17
N ALA A 46 3.46 11.65 19.34
CA ALA A 46 2.24 11.90 20.11
C ALA A 46 2.61 12.26 21.56
N ARG A 47 1.95 13.28 22.12
CA ARG A 47 2.05 13.60 23.56
C ARG A 47 1.19 12.65 24.37
N GLU A 48 1.35 12.65 25.69
CA GLU A 48 0.56 11.82 26.61
C GLU A 48 -0.95 12.02 26.49
N ASP A 49 -1.39 13.21 26.13
CA ASP A 49 -2.78 13.60 25.95
C ASP A 49 -3.25 13.51 24.49
N THR A 50 -2.36 13.19 23.55
CA THR A 50 -2.71 13.11 22.13
C THR A 50 -3.64 11.93 21.87
N PRO A 51 -4.86 12.16 21.35
CA PRO A 51 -5.82 11.09 21.11
C PRO A 51 -5.44 10.31 19.84
N VAL A 52 -4.64 9.26 19.99
CA VAL A 52 -4.32 8.35 18.88
C VAL A 52 -5.54 7.50 18.52
N ARG A 53 -6.01 7.59 17.28
CA ARG A 53 -7.19 6.86 16.79
C ARG A 53 -6.80 5.45 16.33
N GLN A 54 -6.46 4.59 17.28
CA GLN A 54 -6.00 3.22 17.01
C GLN A 54 -6.89 2.44 16.02
N TRP A 55 -8.21 2.62 16.10
CA TRP A 55 -9.16 1.94 15.22
C TRP A 55 -8.96 2.25 13.72
N LEU A 56 -8.46 3.45 13.37
CA LEU A 56 -8.14 3.81 11.98
C LEU A 56 -6.95 2.98 11.48
N LEU A 57 -5.91 2.85 12.31
CA LEU A 57 -4.74 2.04 11.99
C LEU A 57 -5.10 0.56 11.84
N ASP A 58 -5.92 0.04 12.75
CA ASP A 58 -6.38 -1.35 12.72
C ASP A 58 -7.23 -1.65 11.48
N LEU A 59 -8.14 -0.73 11.12
CA LEU A 59 -9.00 -0.87 9.96
C LEU A 59 -8.21 -0.83 8.65
N ALA A 60 -7.29 0.13 8.51
CA ALA A 60 -6.44 0.25 7.33
C ALA A 60 -5.56 -0.99 7.12
N GLY A 61 -4.89 -1.46 8.18
CA GLY A 61 -4.09 -2.69 8.13
C GLY A 61 -4.94 -3.91 7.77
N THR A 62 -6.13 -4.06 8.35
CA THR A 62 -7.04 -5.19 8.06
C THR A 62 -7.48 -5.20 6.59
N ARG A 63 -7.81 -4.04 6.03
CA ARG A 63 -8.19 -3.90 4.61
C ARG A 63 -7.03 -4.27 3.68
N ALA A 64 -5.83 -3.75 3.96
CA ALA A 64 -4.64 -4.06 3.15
C ALA A 64 -4.27 -5.55 3.20
N VAL A 65 -4.34 -6.20 4.38
CA VAL A 65 -4.14 -7.65 4.52
C VAL A 65 -5.13 -8.44 3.65
N ALA A 66 -6.42 -8.10 3.73
CA ALA A 66 -7.46 -8.79 2.98
C ALA A 66 -7.24 -8.65 1.46
N SER A 67 -7.01 -7.42 0.98
CA SER A 67 -6.75 -7.16 -0.44
C SER A 67 -5.47 -7.86 -0.93
N LEU A 68 -4.41 -7.92 -0.11
CA LEU A 68 -3.15 -8.58 -0.48
C LEU A 68 -3.34 -10.09 -0.67
N ARG A 69 -4.10 -10.72 0.23
CA ARG A 69 -4.43 -12.15 0.13
C ARG A 69 -5.19 -12.44 -1.17
N ASP A 70 -6.18 -11.61 -1.49
CA ASP A 70 -7.04 -11.81 -2.64
C ASP A 70 -6.26 -11.59 -3.96
N ALA A 71 -5.47 -10.51 -4.03
CA ALA A 71 -4.59 -10.21 -5.17
C ALA A 71 -3.47 -11.24 -5.39
N SER A 72 -2.98 -11.89 -4.32
CA SER A 72 -1.96 -12.94 -4.43
C SER A 72 -2.42 -14.14 -5.26
N THR A 73 -3.73 -14.35 -5.41
CA THR A 73 -4.28 -15.43 -6.25
C THR A 73 -4.06 -15.19 -7.75
N ILE A 74 -3.83 -13.95 -8.16
CA ILE A 74 -3.67 -13.53 -9.56
C ILE A 74 -2.39 -14.11 -10.17
N ILE A 75 -1.33 -14.32 -9.37
CA ILE A 75 -0.06 -14.91 -9.83
C ILE A 75 -0.32 -16.23 -10.58
N ARG A 76 -1.25 -17.06 -10.08
CA ARG A 76 -1.59 -18.36 -10.67
C ARG A 76 -2.32 -18.24 -12.01
N ARG A 77 -2.97 -17.11 -12.25
CA ARG A 77 -3.75 -16.83 -13.47
C ARG A 77 -2.89 -16.20 -14.58
N SER A 78 -1.75 -15.61 -14.22
CA SER A 78 -0.85 -14.97 -15.19
C SER A 78 -0.11 -15.99 -16.05
N ARG A 79 -0.22 -15.81 -17.38
CA ARG A 79 0.42 -16.66 -18.41
C ARG A 79 1.77 -16.12 -18.90
N SER A 80 2.05 -14.83 -18.73
CA SER A 80 3.31 -14.18 -19.13
C SER A 80 4.32 -14.22 -17.98
N ASP A 81 5.54 -14.68 -18.25
CA ASP A 81 6.60 -14.73 -17.23
C ASP A 81 7.06 -13.33 -16.82
N CYS A 82 7.09 -12.37 -17.75
CA CYS A 82 7.38 -10.97 -17.47
C CYS A 82 6.34 -10.39 -16.51
N LEU A 83 5.06 -10.60 -16.82
CA LEU A 83 3.95 -10.16 -16.02
C LEU A 83 3.92 -10.81 -14.64
N ARG A 84 4.21 -12.11 -14.57
CA ARG A 84 4.34 -12.84 -13.31
C ARG A 84 5.48 -12.29 -12.44
N PHE A 85 6.61 -11.94 -13.05
CA PHE A 85 7.74 -11.33 -12.35
C PHE A 85 7.37 -9.95 -11.78
N ARG A 86 6.80 -9.05 -12.59
CA ARG A 86 6.35 -7.72 -12.15
C ARG A 86 5.26 -7.79 -11.08
N LEU A 87 4.33 -8.73 -11.23
CA LEU A 87 3.27 -8.95 -10.25
C LEU A 87 3.83 -9.43 -8.90
N LYS A 88 4.78 -10.37 -8.90
CA LYS A 88 5.46 -10.81 -7.67
C LYS A 88 6.19 -9.65 -7.00
N HIS A 89 6.89 -8.82 -7.78
CA HIS A 89 7.60 -7.65 -7.25
C HIS A 89 6.63 -6.65 -6.62
N TYR A 90 5.52 -6.34 -7.29
CA TYR A 90 4.47 -5.47 -6.74
C TYR A 90 3.86 -6.01 -5.44
N LEU A 91 3.49 -7.29 -5.40
CA LEU A 91 2.93 -7.92 -4.21
C LEU A 91 3.92 -7.96 -3.05
N TRP A 92 5.21 -8.14 -3.34
CA TRP A 92 6.28 -8.06 -2.35
C TRP A 92 6.41 -6.64 -1.78
N ALA A 93 6.39 -5.61 -2.62
CA ALA A 93 6.44 -4.22 -2.17
C ALA A 93 5.19 -3.81 -1.36
N CYS A 94 4.00 -4.26 -1.75
CA CYS A 94 2.77 -4.09 -0.97
C CYS A 94 2.88 -4.73 0.42
N LYS A 95 3.46 -5.94 0.49
CA LYS A 95 3.69 -6.63 1.75
C LYS A 95 4.68 -5.85 2.63
N ALA A 96 5.76 -5.33 2.05
CA ALA A 96 6.72 -4.52 2.80
C ALA A 96 6.07 -3.27 3.40
N CYS A 97 5.23 -2.54 2.65
CA CYS A 97 4.44 -1.42 3.18
C CYS A 97 3.59 -1.84 4.37
N LEU A 98 2.89 -2.97 4.24
CA LEU A 98 2.02 -3.49 5.28
C LEU A 98 2.78 -3.95 6.54
N ASP A 99 3.96 -4.57 6.36
CA ASP A 99 4.82 -5.00 7.45
C ASP A 99 5.31 -3.76 8.23
N THR A 100 5.86 -2.76 7.54
CA THR A 100 6.33 -1.50 8.16
C THR A 100 5.18 -0.74 8.82
N PHE A 101 4.02 -0.64 8.18
CA PHE A 101 2.83 -0.05 8.78
C PHE A 101 2.38 -0.82 10.03
N SER A 102 2.50 -2.16 10.04
CA SER A 102 2.13 -2.98 11.19
C SER A 102 3.06 -2.75 12.37
N GLU A 103 4.36 -2.56 12.12
CA GLU A 103 5.36 -2.18 13.12
C GLU A 103 5.04 -0.82 13.72
N LEU A 104 4.83 0.18 12.87
CA LEU A 104 4.41 1.53 13.28
C LEU A 104 3.12 1.48 14.11
N ARG A 105 2.10 0.76 13.66
CA ARG A 105 0.83 0.60 14.40
C ARG A 105 1.04 0.00 15.78
N ASN A 106 1.97 -0.95 15.91
CA ASN A 106 2.23 -1.61 17.19
C ASN A 106 2.93 -0.68 18.19
N MET A 107 3.67 0.34 17.72
CA MET A 107 4.30 1.34 18.58
C MET A 107 3.27 2.21 19.31
N TYR A 108 2.12 2.47 18.70
CA TYR A 108 1.06 3.31 19.25
C TYR A 108 0.00 2.55 20.07
N ARG A 109 0.25 1.27 20.39
CA ARG A 109 -0.68 0.49 21.23
C ARG A 109 -0.81 1.09 22.64
N PRO A 110 -1.96 0.89 23.32
CA PRO A 110 -2.20 1.45 24.64
C PRO A 110 -1.10 1.09 25.64
N GLY A 111 -0.55 2.11 26.31
CA GLY A 111 0.44 1.94 27.38
C GLY A 111 1.89 2.26 27.02
N ALA A 112 2.17 2.65 25.77
CA ALA A 112 3.47 3.17 25.38
C ALA A 112 3.32 4.37 24.43
N ILE A 113 4.08 5.43 24.70
CA ILE A 113 4.28 6.52 23.76
C ILE A 113 5.69 6.34 23.20
N PRO A 114 5.83 6.08 21.90
CA PRO A 114 7.15 5.96 21.31
C PRO A 114 7.92 7.27 21.46
N ASP A 115 9.22 7.17 21.71
CA ASP A 115 10.09 8.35 21.70
C ASP A 115 10.22 8.93 20.28
N SER A 116 10.67 10.18 20.18
CA SER A 116 10.73 10.88 18.90
C SER A 116 11.67 10.20 17.89
N ALA A 117 12.75 9.58 18.35
CA ALA A 117 13.71 8.93 17.47
C ALA A 117 13.10 7.65 16.84
N ALA A 118 12.38 6.87 17.64
CA ALA A 118 11.64 5.71 17.17
C ALA A 118 10.56 6.11 16.17
N CYS A 119 9.80 7.19 16.41
CA CYS A 119 8.81 7.68 15.46
C CYS A 119 9.44 8.08 14.12
N ILE A 120 10.51 8.88 14.14
CA ILE A 120 11.19 9.33 12.92
C ILE A 120 11.73 8.13 12.11
N ALA A 121 12.29 7.13 12.79
CA ALA A 121 12.78 5.92 12.13
C ALA A 121 11.62 5.16 11.44
N ALA A 122 10.52 4.93 12.15
CA ALA A 122 9.36 4.23 11.60
C ALA A 122 8.71 4.98 10.44
N GLU A 123 8.62 6.31 10.52
CA GLU A 123 8.11 7.16 9.42
C GLU A 123 9.02 7.11 8.19
N SER A 124 10.34 7.16 8.40
CA SER A 124 11.31 7.07 7.31
C SER A 124 11.23 5.72 6.60
N GLU A 125 11.07 4.64 7.35
CA GLU A 125 10.87 3.30 6.79
C GLU A 125 9.54 3.19 6.03
N LEU A 126 8.46 3.77 6.56
CA LEU A 126 7.16 3.76 5.89
C LEU A 126 7.21 4.52 4.56
N ILE A 127 7.87 5.68 4.52
CA ILE A 127 8.07 6.48 3.30
C ILE A 127 8.93 5.71 2.29
N ALA A 128 9.99 5.04 2.74
CA ALA A 128 10.84 4.23 1.87
C ALA A 128 10.07 3.05 1.27
N ALA A 129 9.25 2.36 2.08
CA ALA A 129 8.39 1.28 1.62
C ALA A 129 7.33 1.77 0.61
N ASP A 130 6.70 2.92 0.89
CA ASP A 130 5.73 3.57 -0.01
C ASP A 130 6.37 3.89 -1.36
N GLY A 131 7.57 4.49 -1.37
CA GLY A 131 8.33 4.75 -2.59
C GLY A 131 8.61 3.49 -3.41
N ALA A 132 9.06 2.41 -2.77
CA ALA A 132 9.30 1.13 -3.44
C ALA A 132 8.00 0.51 -4.01
N TRP A 133 6.88 0.65 -3.29
CA TRP A 133 5.57 0.24 -3.77
C TRP A 133 5.11 1.06 -4.98
N LEU A 134 5.29 2.38 -4.98
CA LEU A 134 4.97 3.25 -6.11
C LEU A 134 5.76 2.84 -7.36
N GLU A 135 7.07 2.62 -7.24
CA GLU A 135 7.92 2.18 -8.35
C GLU A 135 7.49 0.81 -8.91
N ALA A 136 7.23 -0.15 -8.02
CA ALA A 136 6.76 -1.47 -8.42
C ALA A 136 5.37 -1.40 -9.08
N GLY A 137 4.50 -0.52 -8.58
CA GLY A 137 3.19 -0.20 -9.13
C GLY A 137 3.30 0.31 -10.55
N LEU A 138 4.00 1.43 -10.75
CA LEU A 138 4.21 2.04 -12.08
C LEU A 138 4.71 1.02 -13.10
N SER A 139 5.65 0.16 -12.69
CA SER A 139 6.18 -0.89 -13.56
C SER A 139 5.15 -1.96 -13.92
N LEU A 140 4.35 -2.46 -12.97
CA LEU A 140 3.33 -3.47 -13.23
C LEU A 140 2.17 -2.89 -14.05
N PHE A 141 1.65 -1.75 -13.61
CA PHE A 141 0.50 -1.09 -14.19
C PHE A 141 0.80 -0.60 -15.62
N GLY A 142 2.02 -0.09 -15.88
CA GLY A 142 2.48 0.21 -17.23
C GLY A 142 2.46 -1.02 -18.15
N LEU A 143 3.00 -2.15 -17.67
CA LEU A 143 2.98 -3.41 -18.43
C LEU A 143 1.56 -3.91 -18.71
N LEU A 144 0.65 -3.80 -17.72
CA LEU A 144 -0.76 -4.15 -17.89
C LEU A 144 -1.47 -3.31 -18.96
N ALA A 145 -1.07 -2.03 -19.08
CA ALA A 145 -1.61 -1.14 -20.10
C ALA A 145 -1.08 -1.48 -21.49
N GLU A 146 0.20 -1.85 -21.61
CA GLU A 146 0.82 -2.24 -22.88
C GLU A 146 0.34 -3.61 -23.39
N GLU A 147 0.32 -4.63 -22.51
CA GLU A 147 -0.02 -6.01 -22.89
C GLU A 147 -1.53 -6.23 -23.08
N GLY A 148 -2.37 -5.30 -22.61
CA GLY A 148 -3.83 -5.39 -22.68
C GLY A 148 -4.33 -6.67 -22.03
N TRP A 149 -4.36 -6.71 -20.69
CA TRP A 149 -4.79 -7.88 -19.92
C TRP A 149 -6.13 -8.45 -20.46
N ARG A 150 -6.06 -9.61 -21.13
CA ARG A 150 -7.18 -10.35 -21.74
C ARG A 150 -7.39 -11.69 -21.07
#